data_AF-A0A928ZSD2-F1
#
_entry.id   AF-A0A928ZSD2-F1
#
_cell.length_a   1.000
_cell.length_b   1.000
_cell.length_c   1.000
_cell.angle_alpha   90.00
_cell.angle_beta   90.00
_cell.angle_gamma   90.00
#
_symmetry.space_group_name_H-M   'P 1'
#
loop_
_entity.id
_entity.type
_entity.pdbx_description
1 polymer ?
#
loop_
_entity_poly.entity_id
_entity_poly.type
_entity_poly.pdbx_seq_one_letter_code
_entity_poly.pdbx_strand_id
1 'polypeptide(L)'
;MFRGQGGTAVQLWIPKAWHYGVATVVFLLWFVSAVVAPWFLNGFDWMAVQEVWERWQTLNAGMVALTAGVVAFAGSQFWEWRSSLRRQIAARAYMPFVLSELQTYTAQGFELLLELLDRTGPNDRVEPGPLRQSPPELPEGFKNSFQEIIEYGTPNIRQYVSVLLSEIQIMHSRLQALTSSLDRPDYGRRTLLVLRINMLDYIRYLGVISTRVDLLYAYARYEANDVDPEGMLLENLHNTLSVHNVDVTQIEGLAEMLPPAVERANRSRAASMDDFLNQ
;
A
#
# COMPACT_ATOMS: atom_id res chain seq x y z
N MET A 1 -33.05 2.38 4.97
CA MET A 1 -32.91 2.54 6.44
C MET A 1 -31.84 1.57 6.92
N PHE A 2 -30.57 1.95 6.75
CA PHE A 2 -29.41 1.37 7.45
C PHE A 2 -28.36 2.48 7.45
N ARG A 3 -28.37 3.31 8.50
CA ARG A 3 -27.29 4.24 8.82
C ARG A 3 -26.23 3.40 9.51
N GLY A 4 -25.11 3.15 8.83
CA GLY A 4 -23.90 2.66 9.48
C GLY A 4 -23.46 3.70 10.50
N GLN A 5 -23.63 3.37 11.78
CA GLN A 5 -23.07 4.14 12.88
C GLN A 5 -21.56 4.16 12.71
N GLY A 6 -20.98 5.35 12.78
CA GLY A 6 -19.54 5.55 12.73
C GLY A 6 -18.87 4.68 13.76
N GLY A 7 -17.94 3.84 13.30
CA GLY A 7 -17.01 3.15 14.18
C GLY A 7 -16.31 4.20 15.01
N THR A 8 -16.62 4.24 16.30
CA THR A 8 -15.76 4.88 17.28
C THR A 8 -14.41 4.20 17.12
N ALA A 9 -13.43 4.95 16.63
CA ALA A 9 -12.04 4.58 16.72
C ALA A 9 -11.84 4.06 18.15
N VAL A 10 -11.53 2.78 18.29
CA VAL A 10 -10.96 2.27 19.52
C VAL A 10 -9.65 3.03 19.63
N GLN A 11 -9.67 4.13 20.37
CA GLN A 11 -8.47 4.81 20.82
C GLN A 11 -7.75 3.77 21.66
N LEU A 12 -6.90 2.97 20.99
CA LEU A 12 -5.92 2.15 21.68
C LEU A 12 -5.16 3.14 22.53
N TRP A 13 -5.34 3.05 23.85
CA TRP A 13 -4.58 3.84 24.79
C TRP A 13 -3.13 3.35 24.67
N ILE A 14 -2.39 3.92 23.72
CA ILE A 14 -0.96 3.69 23.60
C ILE A 14 -0.38 4.44 24.80
N PRO A 15 0.16 3.73 25.80
CA PRO A 15 0.74 4.40 26.95
C PRO A 15 1.88 5.28 26.43
N LYS A 16 1.75 6.60 26.56
CA LYS A 16 2.84 7.53 26.27
C LYS A 16 4.06 7.15 27.10
N ALA A 17 5.27 7.44 26.61
CA ALA A 17 6.54 7.17 27.28
C ALA A 17 6.56 7.59 28.77
N TRP A 18 5.82 8.64 29.12
CA TRP A 18 5.62 9.09 30.51
C TRP A 18 5.00 8.05 31.45
N HIS A 19 4.01 7.27 30.99
CA HIS A 19 3.34 6.27 31.84
C HIS A 19 4.27 5.12 32.23
N TYR A 20 5.13 4.69 31.29
CA TYR A 20 6.19 3.74 31.59
C TYR A 20 7.18 4.32 32.59
N GLY A 21 7.57 5.59 32.45
CA GLY A 21 8.46 6.26 33.41
C GLY A 21 7.91 6.28 34.83
N VAL A 22 6.63 6.64 35.01
CA VAL A 22 5.98 6.62 36.33
C VAL A 22 5.91 5.20 36.89
N ALA A 23 5.50 4.21 36.10
CA ALA A 23 5.43 2.82 36.53
C ALA A 23 6.81 2.28 36.94
N THR A 24 7.88 2.64 36.21
CA THR A 24 9.25 2.29 36.55
C THR A 24 9.69 2.91 37.88
N VAL A 25 9.40 4.19 38.12
CA VAL A 25 9.74 4.85 39.40
C VAL A 25 9.00 4.21 40.57
N VAL A 26 7.69 3.93 40.42
CA VAL A 26 6.90 3.25 41.46
C VAL A 26 7.42 1.84 41.72
N PHE A 27 7.75 1.09 40.66
CA PHE A 27 8.34 -0.23 40.78
C PHE A 27 9.69 -0.20 41.50
N LEU A 28 10.57 0.75 41.17
CA LEU A 28 11.87 0.91 41.82
C LEU A 28 11.72 1.27 43.30
N LEU A 29 10.84 2.21 43.64
CA LEU A 29 10.55 2.57 45.03
C LEU A 29 10.01 1.37 45.81
N TRP A 30 9.06 0.64 45.23
CA TRP A 30 8.52 -0.58 45.82
C TRP A 30 9.62 -1.64 46.00
N PHE A 31 10.41 -1.92 44.98
CA PHE A 31 11.46 -2.95 45.02
C PHE A 31 12.54 -2.60 46.04
N VAL A 32 12.94 -1.33 46.10
CA VAL A 32 13.88 -0.84 47.12
C VAL A 32 13.28 -1.01 48.51
N SER A 33 12.01 -0.67 48.71
CA SER A 33 11.35 -0.75 50.02
C SER A 33 11.05 -2.18 50.48
N ALA A 34 10.60 -3.05 49.57
CA ALA A 34 10.14 -4.40 49.87
C ALA A 34 11.25 -5.46 49.88
N VAL A 35 12.37 -5.20 49.17
CA VAL A 35 13.46 -6.17 49.01
C VAL A 35 14.79 -5.58 49.47
N VAL A 36 15.23 -4.47 48.88
CA VAL A 36 16.60 -3.96 49.10
C VAL A 36 16.80 -3.43 50.53
N ALA A 37 15.95 -2.54 51.00
CA ALA A 37 16.05 -1.92 52.31
C ALA A 37 16.00 -2.93 53.47
N PRO A 38 15.01 -3.83 53.59
CA PRO A 38 14.99 -4.83 54.66
C PRO A 38 16.18 -5.78 54.58
N TRP A 39 16.68 -6.08 53.38
CA TRP A 39 17.83 -6.96 53.23
C TRP A 39 19.13 -6.30 53.71
N PHE A 40 19.42 -5.06 53.31
CA PHE A 40 20.67 -4.39 53.71
C PHE A 40 20.64 -3.86 55.15
N LEU A 41 19.51 -3.33 55.62
CA LEU A 41 19.41 -2.75 56.97
C LEU A 41 19.46 -3.79 58.09
N ASN A 42 19.13 -5.06 57.78
CA ASN A 42 19.17 -6.17 58.73
C ASN A 42 20.35 -7.12 58.50
N GLY A 43 21.42 -6.64 57.85
CA GLY A 43 22.66 -7.42 57.71
C GLY A 43 22.55 -8.63 56.79
N PHE A 44 21.80 -8.49 55.69
CA PHE A 44 21.50 -9.55 54.70
C PHE A 44 20.60 -10.67 55.20
N ASP A 45 19.83 -10.45 56.26
CA ASP A 45 18.85 -11.41 56.76
C ASP A 45 17.63 -11.54 55.81
N TRP A 46 17.41 -12.75 55.31
CA TRP A 46 16.26 -13.08 54.48
C TRP A 46 14.93 -13.06 55.25
N MET A 47 14.97 -13.37 56.55
CA MET A 47 13.75 -13.38 57.38
C MET A 47 13.12 -12.00 57.46
N ALA A 48 13.93 -10.94 57.50
CA ALA A 48 13.45 -9.56 57.47
C ALA A 48 12.75 -9.19 56.15
N VAL A 49 13.21 -9.72 55.01
CA VAL A 49 12.53 -9.54 53.72
C VAL A 49 11.19 -10.28 53.72
N GLN A 50 11.18 -11.52 54.21
CA GLN A 50 9.97 -12.34 54.29
C GLN A 50 8.90 -11.70 55.18
N GLU A 51 9.28 -11.12 56.32
CA GLU A 51 8.33 -10.43 57.21
C GLU A 51 7.67 -9.22 56.54
N VAL A 52 8.46 -8.41 55.80
CA VAL A 52 7.90 -7.32 54.97
C VAL A 52 6.96 -7.89 53.90
N TRP A 53 7.31 -9.03 53.31
CA TRP A 53 6.48 -9.67 52.30
C TRP A 53 5.16 -10.21 52.82
N GLU A 54 5.16 -10.84 53.99
CA GLU A 54 3.96 -11.32 54.68
C GLU A 54 3.07 -10.15 55.11
N ARG A 55 3.66 -9.07 55.64
CA ARG A 55 2.91 -7.89 56.09
C ARG A 55 2.30 -7.10 54.92
N TRP A 56 3.00 -7.01 53.79
CA TRP A 56 2.57 -6.28 52.59
C TRP A 56 2.05 -7.22 51.48
N GLN A 57 1.54 -8.40 51.83
CA GLN A 57 1.18 -9.47 50.90
C GLN A 57 0.34 -8.99 49.71
N THR A 58 -0.75 -8.25 49.96
CA THR A 58 -1.65 -7.75 48.89
C THR A 58 -0.94 -6.77 47.96
N LEU A 59 -0.09 -5.89 48.51
CA LEU A 59 0.68 -4.92 47.72
C LEU A 59 1.70 -5.65 46.85
N ASN A 60 2.44 -6.61 47.42
CA ASN A 60 3.45 -7.37 46.68
C ASN A 60 2.81 -8.24 45.59
N ALA A 61 1.70 -8.91 45.89
CA ALA A 61 0.93 -9.65 44.91
C ALA A 61 0.46 -8.74 43.76
N GLY A 62 -0.05 -7.55 44.08
CA GLY A 62 -0.44 -6.54 43.09
C GLY A 62 0.72 -6.05 42.22
N MET A 63 1.88 -5.76 42.82
CA MET A 63 3.07 -5.30 42.10
C MET A 63 3.65 -6.38 41.19
N VAL A 64 3.68 -7.64 41.64
CA VAL A 64 4.08 -8.78 40.81
C VAL A 64 3.13 -8.97 39.64
N ALA A 65 1.81 -8.91 39.88
CA ALA A 65 0.81 -9.03 38.83
C ALA A 65 0.92 -7.89 37.80
N LEU A 66 1.11 -6.65 38.27
CA LEU A 66 1.32 -5.49 37.40
C LEU A 66 2.57 -5.67 36.53
N THR A 67 3.68 -6.08 37.14
CA THR A 67 4.95 -6.30 36.43
C THR A 67 4.81 -7.40 35.38
N ALA A 68 4.16 -8.52 35.73
CA ALA A 68 3.87 -9.60 34.80
C ALA A 68 3.01 -9.11 33.63
N GLY A 69 1.99 -8.28 33.89
CA GLY A 69 1.15 -7.67 32.86
C GLY A 69 1.93 -6.74 31.92
N VAL A 70 2.81 -5.90 32.46
CA VAL A 70 3.68 -5.02 31.66
C VAL A 70 4.62 -5.84 30.77
N VAL A 71 5.25 -6.88 31.32
CA VAL A 71 6.15 -7.77 30.57
C VAL A 71 5.38 -8.52 29.48
N ALA A 72 4.19 -9.04 29.79
CA ALA A 72 3.35 -9.74 28.82
C ALA A 72 2.92 -8.82 27.66
N PHE A 73 2.51 -7.59 27.98
CA PHE A 73 2.14 -6.60 26.98
C PHE A 73 3.33 -6.15 26.13
N ALA A 74 4.48 -5.88 26.75
CA ALA A 74 5.70 -5.55 26.00
C ALA A 74 6.13 -6.71 25.10
N GLY A 75 6.01 -7.94 25.60
CA GLY A 75 6.23 -9.16 24.82
C GLY A 75 5.30 -9.24 23.60
N SER A 76 3.99 -9.03 23.78
CA SER A 76 3.03 -9.11 22.67
C SER A 76 3.33 -8.07 21.59
N GLN A 77 3.60 -6.82 21.98
CA GLN A 77 3.99 -5.75 21.06
C GLN A 77 5.26 -6.08 20.28
N PHE A 78 6.27 -6.64 20.96
CA PHE A 78 7.50 -7.06 20.29
C PHE A 78 7.29 -8.19 19.28
N TRP A 79 6.44 -9.17 19.62
CA TRP A 79 6.10 -10.28 18.72
C TRP A 79 5.31 -9.80 17.50
N GLU A 80 4.35 -8.89 17.70
CA GLU A 80 3.58 -8.25 16.62
C GLU A 80 4.50 -7.48 15.68
N TRP A 81 5.36 -6.59 16.21
CA TRP A 81 6.34 -5.85 15.42
C TRP A 81 7.24 -6.77 14.61
N ARG A 82 7.80 -7.82 15.25
CA ARG A 82 8.66 -8.78 14.56
C ARG A 82 7.91 -9.58 13.49
N SER A 83 6.64 -9.90 13.73
CA SER A 83 5.79 -10.57 12.75
C SER A 83 5.53 -9.69 11.53
N SER A 84 5.17 -8.42 11.75
CA SER A 84 4.96 -7.43 10.69
C SER A 84 6.21 -7.23 9.83
N LEU A 85 7.39 -7.13 10.44
CA LEU A 85 8.66 -7.00 9.71
C LEU A 85 8.93 -8.21 8.82
N ARG A 86 8.69 -9.44 9.33
CA ARG A 86 8.85 -10.66 8.52
C ARG A 86 7.90 -10.69 7.34
N ARG A 87 6.63 -10.31 7.55
CA ARG A 87 5.63 -10.23 6.47
C ARG A 87 6.02 -9.19 5.42
N GLN A 88 6.46 -8.01 5.85
CA GLN A 88 6.95 -6.97 4.93
C GLN A 88 8.13 -7.47 4.08
N ILE A 89 9.11 -8.13 4.69
CA ILE A 89 10.28 -8.67 3.97
C ILE A 89 9.84 -9.75 2.97
N ALA A 90 8.95 -10.65 3.37
CA ALA A 90 8.44 -11.70 2.50
C ALA A 90 7.68 -11.12 1.29
N ALA A 91 6.76 -10.19 1.52
CA ALA A 91 6.00 -9.52 0.47
C ALA A 91 6.92 -8.77 -0.50
N ARG A 92 7.91 -8.04 0.04
CA ARG A 92 8.91 -7.33 -0.76
C ARG A 92 9.78 -8.27 -1.59
N ALA A 93 10.15 -9.43 -1.07
CA ALA A 93 10.92 -10.43 -1.82
C ALA A 93 10.14 -11.00 -3.02
N TYR A 94 8.82 -11.04 -2.95
CA TYR A 94 7.95 -11.50 -4.05
C TYR A 94 7.59 -10.40 -5.05
N MET A 95 7.83 -9.12 -4.72
CA MET A 95 7.52 -7.97 -5.59
C MET A 95 8.08 -8.07 -7.00
N PRO A 96 9.36 -8.44 -7.25
CA PRO A 96 9.88 -8.46 -8.62
C PRO A 96 9.07 -9.36 -9.55
N PHE A 97 8.61 -10.51 -9.04
CA PHE A 97 7.75 -11.42 -9.79
C PHE A 97 6.39 -10.77 -10.08
N VAL A 98 5.74 -10.21 -9.06
CA VAL A 98 4.45 -9.51 -9.20
C VAL A 98 4.52 -8.34 -10.19
N LEU A 99 5.56 -7.53 -10.10
CA LEU A 99 5.76 -6.39 -10.99
C LEU A 99 5.97 -6.87 -12.43
N SER A 100 6.60 -8.03 -12.65
CA SER A 100 6.73 -8.61 -13.98
C SER A 100 5.39 -9.06 -14.57
N GLU A 101 4.51 -9.67 -13.77
CA GLU A 101 3.15 -10.01 -14.20
C GLU A 101 2.33 -8.76 -14.54
N LEU A 102 2.46 -7.70 -13.74
CA LEU A 102 1.81 -6.41 -14.02
C LEU A 102 2.37 -5.76 -15.29
N GLN A 103 3.67 -5.87 -15.56
CA GLN A 103 4.23 -5.39 -16.81
C GLN A 103 3.66 -6.15 -18.01
N THR A 104 3.53 -7.47 -17.93
CA THR A 104 2.85 -8.28 -18.96
C THR A 104 1.39 -7.84 -19.16
N TYR A 105 0.65 -7.62 -18.08
CA TYR A 105 -0.72 -7.07 -18.14
C TYR A 105 -0.76 -5.72 -18.87
N THR A 106 0.15 -4.79 -18.54
CA THR A 106 0.19 -3.48 -19.21
C THR A 106 0.57 -3.60 -20.68
N ALA A 107 1.51 -4.48 -21.05
CA ALA A 107 1.90 -4.71 -22.44
C ALA A 107 0.71 -5.19 -23.28
N GLN A 108 -0.02 -6.19 -22.79
CA GLN A 108 -1.24 -6.69 -23.45
C GLN A 108 -2.32 -5.60 -23.56
N GLY A 109 -2.45 -4.75 -22.54
CA GLY A 109 -3.34 -3.59 -22.59
C GLY A 109 -2.95 -2.58 -23.68
N PHE A 110 -1.65 -2.32 -23.87
CA PHE A 110 -1.18 -1.46 -24.96
C PHE A 110 -1.46 -2.06 -26.33
N GLU A 111 -1.18 -3.35 -26.53
CA GLU A 111 -1.45 -4.04 -27.80
C GLU A 111 -2.94 -3.94 -28.19
N LEU A 112 -3.84 -4.15 -27.23
CA LEU A 112 -5.28 -3.99 -27.44
C LEU A 112 -5.65 -2.54 -27.82
N LEU A 113 -5.13 -1.56 -27.08
CA LEU A 113 -5.48 -0.14 -27.33
C LEU A 113 -4.92 0.38 -28.65
N LEU A 114 -3.72 -0.05 -29.05
CA LEU A 114 -3.12 0.28 -30.34
C LEU A 114 -3.92 -0.35 -31.49
N GLU A 115 -4.34 -1.61 -31.35
CA GLU A 115 -5.23 -2.24 -32.33
C GLU A 115 -6.54 -1.46 -32.50
N LEU A 116 -7.13 -0.99 -31.40
CA LEU A 116 -8.35 -0.19 -31.45
C LEU A 116 -8.12 1.21 -32.04
N LEU A 117 -6.96 1.80 -31.78
CA LEU A 117 -6.57 3.07 -32.36
C LEU A 117 -6.40 2.96 -33.88
N ASP A 118 -5.76 1.90 -34.37
CA ASP A 118 -5.58 1.62 -35.80
C ASP A 118 -6.91 1.38 -36.54
N ARG A 119 -7.93 0.92 -35.82
CA ARG A 119 -9.30 0.74 -36.33
C ARG A 119 -10.14 2.01 -36.30
N THR A 120 -9.57 3.13 -35.88
CA THR A 120 -10.29 4.39 -35.82
C THR A 120 -10.46 4.95 -37.23
N GLY A 121 -11.71 4.94 -37.72
CA GLY A 121 -12.05 5.50 -39.02
C GLY A 121 -12.07 7.04 -39.04
N PRO A 122 -12.37 7.66 -40.19
CA PRO A 122 -12.29 9.12 -40.40
C PRO A 122 -13.25 9.97 -39.55
N ASN A 123 -14.18 9.33 -38.82
CA ASN A 123 -15.10 9.99 -37.88
C ASN A 123 -14.61 9.92 -36.42
N ASP A 124 -13.34 9.59 -36.17
CA ASP A 124 -12.77 9.34 -34.84
C ASP A 124 -13.49 8.23 -34.05
N ARG A 125 -14.13 7.31 -34.78
CA ARG A 125 -14.89 6.19 -34.23
C ARG A 125 -14.18 4.89 -34.55
N VAL A 126 -14.09 4.02 -33.56
CA VAL A 126 -13.58 2.67 -33.74
C VAL A 126 -14.56 1.87 -34.60
N GLU A 127 -14.06 1.28 -35.67
CA GLU A 127 -14.85 0.40 -36.52
C GLU A 127 -15.16 -0.93 -35.83
N PRO A 128 -16.41 -1.41 -35.93
CA PRO A 128 -16.80 -2.66 -35.32
C PRO A 128 -16.17 -3.87 -36.01
N GLY A 129 -15.79 -4.87 -35.22
CA GLY A 129 -15.26 -6.13 -35.74
C GLY A 129 -14.57 -6.97 -34.67
N PRO A 130 -14.29 -8.25 -34.97
CA PRO A 130 -13.61 -9.14 -34.02
C PRO A 130 -12.25 -8.57 -33.65
N LEU A 131 -11.89 -8.57 -32.37
CA LEU A 131 -10.57 -8.15 -31.90
C LEU A 131 -9.56 -9.26 -32.18
N ARG A 132 -8.33 -8.89 -32.57
CA ARG A 132 -7.21 -9.85 -32.68
C ARG A 132 -6.66 -10.14 -31.28
N GLN A 133 -6.61 -9.12 -30.44
CA GLN A 133 -6.15 -9.23 -29.06
C GLN A 133 -7.31 -9.52 -28.12
N SER A 134 -7.08 -10.46 -27.20
CA SER A 134 -8.00 -10.71 -26.09
C SER A 134 -7.82 -9.65 -25.00
N PRO A 135 -8.87 -9.32 -24.23
CA PRO A 135 -8.74 -8.44 -23.08
C PRO A 135 -7.71 -9.02 -22.09
N PRO A 136 -6.79 -8.19 -21.55
CA PRO A 136 -5.81 -8.66 -20.60
C PRO A 136 -6.48 -9.07 -19.29
N GLU A 137 -6.10 -10.23 -18.76
CA GLU A 137 -6.57 -10.71 -17.47
C GLU A 137 -5.68 -10.16 -16.34
N LEU A 138 -6.33 -9.79 -15.25
CA LEU A 138 -5.61 -9.29 -14.08
C LEU A 138 -4.93 -10.46 -13.37
N PRO A 139 -3.61 -10.42 -13.11
CA PRO A 139 -2.94 -11.51 -12.39
C PRO A 139 -3.59 -11.75 -11.02
N GLU A 140 -3.63 -12.99 -10.54
CA GLU A 140 -4.21 -13.26 -9.20
C GLU A 140 -3.20 -12.98 -8.08
N GLY A 141 -1.91 -13.24 -8.34
CA GLY A 141 -0.85 -13.21 -7.34
C GLY A 141 -0.50 -11.83 -6.78
N PHE A 142 -0.74 -10.76 -7.53
CA PHE A 142 -0.36 -9.41 -7.09
C PHE A 142 -1.20 -8.90 -5.91
N LYS A 143 -2.47 -9.33 -5.79
CA LYS A 143 -3.40 -8.83 -4.76
C LYS A 143 -2.88 -9.09 -3.35
N ASN A 144 -2.44 -10.32 -3.08
CA ASN A 144 -1.95 -10.70 -1.75
C ASN A 144 -0.67 -9.93 -1.39
N SER A 145 0.25 -9.82 -2.35
CA SER A 145 1.54 -9.13 -2.13
C SER A 145 1.34 -7.63 -1.91
N PHE A 146 0.45 -7.01 -2.69
CA PHE A 146 0.11 -5.60 -2.52
C PHE A 146 -0.62 -5.36 -1.19
N GLN A 147 -1.52 -6.25 -0.80
CA GLN A 147 -2.21 -6.17 0.49
C GLN A 147 -1.23 -6.24 1.67
N GLU A 148 -0.28 -7.17 1.65
CA GLU A 148 0.74 -7.27 2.70
C GLU A 148 1.63 -6.03 2.77
N ILE A 149 1.99 -5.44 1.62
CA ILE A 149 2.76 -4.19 1.58
C ILE A 149 1.94 -3.01 2.10
N ILE A 150 0.64 -2.94 1.78
CA ILE A 150 -0.27 -1.90 2.30
C ILE A 150 -0.45 -2.05 3.81
N GLU A 151 -0.44 -3.26 4.35
CA GLU A 151 -0.64 -3.51 5.78
C GLU A 151 0.64 -3.27 6.60
N TYR A 152 1.80 -3.70 6.09
CA TYR A 152 3.06 -3.74 6.85
C TYR A 152 4.17 -2.83 6.33
N GLY A 153 3.99 -2.16 5.19
CA GLY A 153 4.99 -1.27 4.57
C GLY A 153 5.34 -0.03 5.39
N THR A 154 6.23 0.82 4.88
CA THR A 154 6.36 2.21 5.37
C THR A 154 5.17 3.05 4.89
N PRO A 155 4.84 4.19 5.53
CA PRO A 155 3.71 5.03 5.10
C PRO A 155 3.74 5.37 3.60
N ASN A 156 4.91 5.71 3.06
CA ASN A 156 5.03 6.11 1.66
C ASN A 156 4.78 4.95 0.68
N ILE A 157 5.36 3.75 0.92
CA ILE A 157 5.10 2.59 0.05
C ILE A 157 3.66 2.12 0.16
N ARG A 158 3.05 2.13 1.37
CA ARG A 158 1.65 1.72 1.57
C ARG A 158 0.72 2.55 0.71
N GLN A 159 0.91 3.86 0.75
CA GLN A 159 0.14 4.78 -0.05
C GLN A 159 0.40 4.57 -1.54
N TYR A 160 1.67 4.49 -1.94
CA TYR A 160 2.03 4.32 -3.34
C TYR A 160 1.36 3.09 -3.95
N VAL A 161 1.45 1.95 -3.26
CA VAL A 161 0.86 0.68 -3.68
C VAL A 161 -0.67 0.75 -3.64
N SER A 162 -1.26 1.46 -2.68
CA SER A 162 -2.73 1.67 -2.62
C SER A 162 -3.26 2.47 -3.81
N VAL A 163 -2.58 3.57 -4.16
CA VAL A 163 -2.94 4.39 -5.33
C VAL A 163 -2.78 3.57 -6.61
N LEU A 164 -1.65 2.90 -6.77
CA LEU A 164 -1.38 2.05 -7.93
C LEU A 164 -2.43 0.92 -8.07
N LEU A 165 -2.78 0.25 -6.97
CA LEU A 165 -3.82 -0.78 -6.95
C LEU A 165 -5.16 -0.24 -7.44
N SER A 166 -5.57 0.93 -6.95
CA SER A 166 -6.80 1.58 -7.39
C SER A 166 -6.75 1.93 -8.89
N GLU A 167 -5.64 2.48 -9.36
CA GLU A 167 -5.46 2.84 -10.78
C GLU A 167 -5.54 1.61 -11.69
N ILE A 168 -4.87 0.50 -11.30
CA ILE A 168 -4.93 -0.78 -12.02
C ILE A 168 -6.37 -1.30 -12.10
N GLN A 169 -7.12 -1.30 -10.99
CA GLN A 169 -8.50 -1.78 -10.95
C GLN A 169 -9.44 -0.93 -11.82
N ILE A 170 -9.27 0.39 -11.78
CA ILE A 170 -10.04 1.31 -12.64
C ILE A 170 -9.74 1.03 -14.11
N MET A 171 -8.45 0.89 -14.47
CA MET A 171 -8.06 0.62 -15.84
C MET A 171 -8.59 -0.73 -16.33
N HIS A 172 -8.50 -1.77 -15.50
CA HIS A 172 -9.02 -3.10 -15.82
C HIS A 172 -10.52 -3.08 -16.10
N SER A 173 -11.30 -2.42 -15.23
CA SER A 173 -12.75 -2.24 -15.43
C SER A 173 -13.07 -1.50 -16.74
N ARG A 174 -12.29 -0.46 -17.07
CA ARG A 174 -12.44 0.28 -18.33
C ARG A 174 -12.14 -0.59 -19.56
N LEU A 175 -11.06 -1.37 -19.54
CA LEU A 175 -10.70 -2.28 -20.63
C LEU A 175 -11.75 -3.38 -20.82
N GLN A 176 -12.26 -3.98 -19.74
CA GLN A 176 -13.33 -4.98 -19.83
C GLN A 176 -14.63 -4.38 -20.38
N ALA A 177 -15.01 -3.18 -19.93
CA ALA A 177 -16.20 -2.49 -20.43
C ALA A 177 -16.07 -2.15 -21.93
N LEU A 178 -14.86 -1.76 -22.35
CA LEU A 178 -14.52 -1.46 -23.74
C LEU A 178 -14.68 -2.70 -24.64
N THR A 179 -14.05 -3.82 -24.30
CA THR A 179 -14.16 -5.05 -25.10
C THR A 179 -15.57 -5.62 -25.10
N SER A 180 -16.24 -5.63 -23.96
CA SER A 180 -17.65 -6.06 -23.84
C SER A 180 -18.61 -5.23 -24.70
N SER A 181 -18.26 -4.00 -25.02
CA SER A 181 -19.05 -3.14 -25.90
C SER A 181 -18.88 -3.46 -27.39
N LEU A 182 -17.76 -4.08 -27.76
CA LEU A 182 -17.39 -4.44 -29.14
C LEU A 182 -17.83 -5.88 -29.50
N ASP A 183 -17.89 -6.78 -28.52
CA ASP A 183 -18.25 -8.20 -28.71
C ASP A 183 -19.75 -8.49 -28.84
N ARG A 184 -20.64 -7.47 -28.78
CA ARG A 184 -22.10 -7.70 -28.84
C ARG A 184 -22.58 -7.91 -30.29
N PRO A 185 -23.21 -9.07 -30.61
CA PRO A 185 -23.68 -9.37 -31.97
C PRO A 185 -24.90 -8.53 -32.41
N ASP A 186 -25.58 -7.84 -31.49
CA ASP A 186 -26.70 -6.94 -31.79
C ASP A 186 -26.22 -5.55 -32.23
N TYR A 187 -25.62 -5.49 -33.41
CA TYR A 187 -25.01 -4.32 -34.05
C TYR A 187 -25.97 -3.14 -34.37
N GLY A 188 -27.17 -3.09 -33.79
CA GLY A 188 -28.24 -2.22 -34.27
C GLY A 188 -28.77 -1.13 -33.33
N ARG A 189 -28.65 -1.22 -31.99
CA ARG A 189 -29.51 -0.35 -31.14
C ARG A 189 -28.93 0.36 -29.92
N ARG A 190 -27.76 -0.01 -29.37
CA ARG A 190 -27.16 0.71 -28.21
C ARG A 190 -25.64 0.58 -28.17
N THR A 191 -24.96 1.01 -29.23
CA THR A 191 -23.49 1.01 -29.28
C THR A 191 -22.96 2.13 -28.36
N LEU A 192 -22.18 1.78 -27.34
CA LEU A 192 -21.35 2.75 -26.66
C LEU A 192 -20.39 3.32 -27.70
N LEU A 193 -20.39 4.64 -27.85
CA LEU A 193 -19.60 5.32 -28.84
C LEU A 193 -18.14 5.34 -28.36
N VAL A 194 -17.32 4.44 -28.90
CA VAL A 194 -15.88 4.39 -28.60
C VAL A 194 -15.17 5.40 -29.48
N LEU A 195 -14.68 6.46 -28.84
CA LEU A 195 -13.97 7.56 -29.50
C LEU A 195 -12.46 7.40 -29.43
N ARG A 196 -11.77 7.92 -30.44
CA ARG A 196 -10.30 8.05 -30.46
C ARG A 196 -9.74 8.67 -29.17
N ILE A 197 -10.37 9.75 -28.69
CA ILE A 197 -9.91 10.45 -27.48
C ILE A 197 -9.94 9.56 -26.22
N ASN A 198 -10.87 8.61 -26.14
CA ASN A 198 -10.90 7.67 -25.02
C ASN A 198 -9.71 6.70 -25.09
N MET A 199 -9.32 6.28 -26.29
CA MET A 199 -8.16 5.40 -26.47
C MET A 199 -6.87 6.13 -26.11
N LEU A 200 -6.73 7.39 -26.52
CA LEU A 200 -5.58 8.23 -26.11
C LEU A 200 -5.52 8.40 -24.59
N ASP A 201 -6.66 8.66 -23.94
CA ASP A 201 -6.69 8.77 -22.49
C ASP A 201 -6.32 7.46 -21.79
N TYR A 202 -6.75 6.32 -22.36
CA TYR A 202 -6.43 4.99 -21.84
C TYR A 202 -4.95 4.63 -22.06
N ILE A 203 -4.38 4.93 -23.22
CA ILE A 203 -2.94 4.75 -23.51
C ILE A 203 -2.11 5.58 -22.52
N ARG A 204 -2.46 6.86 -22.37
CA ARG A 204 -1.83 7.77 -21.40
C ARG A 204 -1.93 7.21 -19.98
N TYR A 205 -3.10 6.75 -19.57
CA TYR A 205 -3.33 6.24 -18.23
C TYR A 205 -2.58 4.92 -17.96
N LEU A 206 -2.55 4.03 -18.94
CA LEU A 206 -1.79 2.78 -18.86
C LEU A 206 -0.27 3.05 -18.83
N GLY A 207 0.20 4.08 -19.54
CA GLY A 207 1.57 4.57 -19.45
C GLY A 207 1.94 5.04 -18.05
N VAL A 208 1.07 5.79 -17.38
CA VAL A 208 1.26 6.19 -15.97
C VAL A 208 1.36 4.95 -15.08
N ILE A 209 0.45 3.98 -15.23
CA ILE A 209 0.45 2.74 -14.43
C ILE A 209 1.75 1.96 -14.65
N SER A 210 2.14 1.71 -15.91
CA SER A 210 3.35 0.96 -16.25
C SER A 210 4.61 1.67 -15.73
N THR A 211 4.66 3.01 -15.83
CA THR A 211 5.76 3.81 -15.27
C THR A 211 5.82 3.66 -13.73
N ARG A 212 4.67 3.66 -13.05
CA ARG A 212 4.64 3.45 -11.60
C ARG A 212 5.09 2.04 -11.20
N VAL A 213 4.69 1.03 -11.97
CA VAL A 213 5.17 -0.35 -11.78
C VAL A 213 6.70 -0.39 -11.93
N ASP A 214 7.26 0.34 -12.91
CA ASP A 214 8.71 0.38 -13.11
C ASP A 214 9.47 1.03 -11.96
N LEU A 215 8.94 2.14 -11.43
CA LEU A 215 9.52 2.82 -10.27
C LEU A 215 9.55 1.94 -9.01
N LEU A 216 8.67 0.93 -8.91
CA LEU A 216 8.69 -0.03 -7.80
C LEU A 216 9.82 -1.04 -7.86
N TYR A 217 10.50 -1.24 -8.99
CA TYR A 217 11.59 -2.21 -9.05
C TYR A 217 12.76 -1.86 -8.14
N ALA A 218 13.12 -0.57 -8.00
CA ALA A 218 14.17 -0.14 -7.08
C ALA A 218 13.84 -0.52 -5.62
N TYR A 219 12.57 -0.36 -5.24
CA TYR A 219 12.08 -0.84 -3.95
C TYR A 219 12.11 -2.38 -3.88
N ALA A 220 11.59 -3.07 -4.89
CA ALA A 220 11.52 -4.53 -4.91
C ALA A 220 12.90 -5.21 -4.83
N ARG A 221 13.95 -4.58 -5.38
CA ARG A 221 15.33 -5.10 -5.45
C ARG A 221 16.20 -4.73 -4.24
N TYR A 222 15.64 -4.10 -3.21
CA TYR A 222 16.43 -3.61 -2.07
C TYR A 222 17.44 -2.50 -2.41
N GLU A 223 17.26 -1.82 -3.54
CA GLU A 223 18.10 -0.68 -3.95
C GLU A 223 17.66 0.61 -3.27
N ALA A 224 16.35 0.77 -3.02
CA ALA A 224 15.77 1.89 -2.28
C ALA A 224 14.95 1.39 -1.09
N ASN A 225 15.07 2.02 0.08
CA ASN A 225 14.28 1.64 1.26
C ASN A 225 12.81 2.07 1.17
N ASP A 226 12.51 3.03 0.32
CA ASP A 226 11.18 3.57 0.10
C ASP A 226 11.04 4.12 -1.34
N VAL A 227 9.84 4.57 -1.71
CA VAL A 227 9.55 5.16 -3.03
C VAL A 227 9.49 6.68 -2.89
N ASP A 228 10.19 7.40 -3.78
CA ASP A 228 10.18 8.87 -3.82
C ASP A 228 8.80 9.42 -4.24
N PRO A 229 8.12 10.25 -3.42
CA PRO A 229 6.85 10.92 -3.70
C PRO A 229 6.72 11.57 -5.08
N GLU A 230 7.78 12.23 -5.55
CA GLU A 230 7.78 12.99 -6.81
C GLU A 230 8.55 12.26 -7.93
N GLY A 231 8.85 10.97 -7.72
CA GLY A 231 9.78 10.22 -8.55
C GLY A 231 9.35 9.93 -9.99
N MET A 232 8.14 10.31 -10.42
CA MET A 232 7.75 10.18 -11.83
C MET A 232 8.19 11.42 -12.60
N LEU A 233 9.16 11.25 -13.49
CA LEU A 233 9.56 12.25 -14.47
C LEU A 233 8.84 12.01 -15.80
N LEU A 234 8.71 13.08 -16.58
CA LEU A 234 8.17 12.99 -17.95
C LEU A 234 8.99 12.03 -18.83
N GLU A 235 10.31 12.02 -18.64
CA GLU A 235 11.21 11.08 -19.33
C GLU A 235 10.89 9.62 -19.01
N ASN A 236 10.55 9.28 -17.76
CA ASN A 236 10.17 7.90 -17.41
C ASN A 236 8.93 7.47 -18.18
N LEU A 237 7.93 8.36 -18.29
CA LEU A 237 6.71 8.08 -19.02
C LEU A 237 6.96 7.93 -20.53
N HIS A 238 7.79 8.79 -21.13
CA HIS A 238 8.19 8.64 -22.54
C HIS A 238 8.92 7.32 -22.80
N ASN A 239 9.88 6.98 -21.96
CA ASN A 239 10.64 5.73 -22.08
C ASN A 239 9.72 4.52 -21.97
N THR A 240 8.79 4.54 -21.02
CA THR A 240 7.80 3.46 -20.83
C THR A 240 6.93 3.30 -22.08
N LEU A 241 6.38 4.40 -22.61
CA LEU A 241 5.57 4.36 -23.83
C LEU A 241 6.38 3.83 -25.03
N SER A 242 7.64 4.24 -25.16
CA SER A 242 8.53 3.76 -26.23
C SER A 242 8.81 2.26 -26.12
N VAL A 243 8.98 1.71 -24.90
CA VAL A 243 9.17 0.27 -24.68
C VAL A 243 7.95 -0.54 -25.15
N HIS A 244 6.75 0.04 -25.03
CA HIS A 244 5.50 -0.56 -25.49
C HIS A 244 5.15 -0.21 -26.94
N ASN A 245 6.13 0.23 -27.75
CA ASN A 245 5.97 0.61 -29.16
C ASN A 245 4.96 1.76 -29.40
N VAL A 246 4.75 2.62 -28.40
CA VAL A 246 3.91 3.81 -28.53
C VAL A 246 4.79 5.00 -28.90
N ASP A 247 4.84 5.33 -30.19
CA ASP A 247 5.52 6.53 -30.66
C ASP A 247 4.65 7.77 -30.40
N VAL A 248 5.01 8.52 -29.36
CA VAL A 248 4.33 9.74 -28.92
C VAL A 248 4.30 10.82 -30.01
N THR A 249 5.25 10.80 -30.95
CA THR A 249 5.32 11.77 -32.04
C THR A 249 4.40 11.41 -33.21
N GLN A 250 4.07 10.13 -33.38
CA GLN A 250 3.19 9.65 -34.45
C GLN A 250 1.71 9.72 -34.08
N ILE A 251 1.40 9.66 -32.78
CA ILE A 251 0.02 9.70 -32.29
C ILE A 251 -0.37 11.15 -31.96
N GLU A 252 -1.08 11.79 -32.89
CA GLU A 252 -1.57 13.16 -32.72
C GLU A 252 -2.38 13.33 -31.43
N GLY A 253 -2.00 14.33 -30.64
CA GLY A 253 -2.62 14.69 -29.35
C GLY A 253 -2.03 13.98 -28.14
N LEU A 254 -1.29 12.87 -28.30
CA LEU A 254 -0.77 12.12 -27.16
C LEU A 254 0.32 12.89 -26.40
N ALA A 255 1.25 13.54 -27.11
CA ALA A 255 2.36 14.29 -26.53
C ALA A 255 1.89 15.39 -25.55
N GLU A 256 0.83 16.12 -25.91
CA GLU A 256 0.27 17.21 -25.11
C GLU A 256 -0.39 16.71 -23.82
N MET A 257 -0.83 15.45 -23.81
CA MET A 257 -1.51 14.85 -22.66
C MET A 257 -0.53 14.32 -21.60
N LEU A 258 0.75 14.10 -21.93
CA LEU A 258 1.72 13.48 -21.02
C LEU A 258 2.15 14.39 -19.86
N PRO A 259 2.56 15.65 -20.06
CA PRO A 259 3.00 16.50 -18.94
C PRO A 259 1.93 16.69 -17.87
N PRO A 260 0.65 17.00 -18.21
CA PRO A 260 -0.43 17.07 -17.22
C PRO A 260 -0.74 15.74 -16.54
N ALA A 261 -0.42 14.60 -17.18
CA ALA A 261 -0.57 13.28 -16.56
C ALA A 261 0.44 13.07 -15.44
N VAL A 262 1.71 13.41 -15.69
CA VAL A 262 2.78 13.31 -14.69
C VAL A 262 2.50 14.22 -13.50
N GLU A 263 2.12 15.47 -13.76
CA GLU A 263 1.79 16.43 -12.70
C GLU A 263 0.62 15.93 -11.82
N ARG A 264 -0.41 15.34 -12.43
CA ARG A 264 -1.52 14.71 -11.68
C ARG A 264 -1.09 13.46 -10.91
N ALA A 265 -0.22 12.64 -11.49
CA ALA A 265 0.30 11.44 -10.85
C ALA A 265 1.12 11.75 -9.59
N ASN A 266 1.90 12.84 -9.62
CA ASN A 266 2.67 13.31 -8.47
C ASN A 266 1.77 14.03 -7.44
N ARG A 267 0.84 14.90 -7.87
CA ARG A 267 -0.08 15.63 -6.96
C ARG A 267 -1.02 14.72 -6.18
N SER A 268 -1.62 13.73 -6.84
CA SER A 268 -2.51 12.76 -6.18
C SER A 268 -1.82 12.04 -5.01
N ARG A 269 -0.49 11.92 -5.08
CA ARG A 269 0.32 11.33 -4.01
C ARG A 269 0.66 12.32 -2.91
N ALA A 270 1.07 13.53 -3.24
CA ALA A 270 1.34 14.57 -2.24
C ALA A 270 0.11 14.85 -1.37
N ALA A 271 -1.06 15.05 -2.00
CA ALA A 271 -2.31 15.32 -1.28
C ALA A 271 -2.74 14.15 -0.38
N SER A 272 -2.60 12.92 -0.85
CA SER A 272 -2.94 11.76 -0.02
C SER A 272 -1.96 11.57 1.14
N MET A 273 -0.71 12.08 1.04
CA MET A 273 0.32 11.90 2.07
C MET A 273 0.00 12.75 3.28
N ASP A 274 -0.37 14.00 3.04
CA ASP A 274 -0.81 14.92 4.08
C ASP A 274 -2.03 14.36 4.81
N ASP A 275 -3.00 13.77 4.09
CA ASP A 275 -4.17 13.13 4.71
C ASP A 275 -3.82 11.88 5.54
N PHE A 276 -2.78 11.14 5.16
CA PHE A 276 -2.38 9.91 5.86
C PHE A 276 -1.50 10.18 7.09
N LEU A 277 -0.66 11.22 7.05
CA LEU A 277 0.17 11.64 8.19
C LEU A 277 -0.65 12.36 9.28
N ASN A 278 -1.82 12.90 8.93
CA ASN A 278 -2.73 13.58 9.85
C ASN A 278 -3.78 12.67 10.51
N GLN A 279 -3.78 11.36 10.22
CA GLN A 279 -4.64 10.33 10.82
C GLN A 279 -3.89 9.48 11.84
#